data_AF-A0A0B4RAL5-F1
#
_entry.id   AF-A0A0B4RAL5-F1
#
_cell.length_a   1.000
_cell.length_b   1.000
_cell.length_c   1.000
_cell.angle_alpha   90.00
_cell.angle_beta   90.00
_cell.angle_gamma   90.00
#
_symmetry.space_group_name_H-M   'P 1'
#
loop_
_entity.id
_entity.type
_entity.pdbx_description
1 polymer ?
#
loop_
_entity_poly.entity_id
_entity_poly.type
_entity_poly.pdbx_seq_one_letter_code
_entity_poly.pdbx_strand_id
1 'polypeptide(L)'
;MEWDQLLGLLGLLLGLTGGLFGLWWGRKKAAENRGLDERYTSITTKAFANAWKITLVAMYIEFIFVILGLELAAVEVLGTLMIIHLVGWAISMVYYNFKL
;
A
#
# COMPACT_ATOMS: atom_id res chain seq x y z
N MET A 1 -4.53 28.45 2.07
CA MET A 1 -4.62 27.07 1.55
C MET A 1 -5.95 26.96 0.87
N GLU A 2 -5.96 26.61 -0.41
CA GLU A 2 -7.19 26.46 -1.19
C GLU A 2 -8.05 25.31 -0.63
N TRP A 3 -9.36 25.33 -0.89
CA TRP A 3 -10.27 24.28 -0.44
C TRP A 3 -9.87 22.89 -0.93
N ASP A 4 -9.37 22.79 -2.17
CA ASP A 4 -8.92 21.52 -2.75
C ASP A 4 -7.69 20.96 -2.02
N GLN A 5 -6.77 21.84 -1.60
CA GLN A 5 -5.59 21.45 -0.82
C GLN A 5 -5.98 20.98 0.58
N LEU A 6 -6.97 21.64 1.20
CA LEU A 6 -7.54 21.22 2.49
C LEU A 6 -8.19 19.83 2.39
N LEU A 7 -8.99 19.59 1.36
CA LEU A 7 -9.63 18.30 1.12
C LEU A 7 -8.61 17.19 0.83
N GLY A 8 -7.59 17.48 0.01
CA GLY A 8 -6.49 16.55 -0.26
C GLY A 8 -5.73 16.15 1.00
N LEU A 9 -5.37 17.14 1.85
CA LEU A 9 -4.71 16.89 3.13
C LEU A 9 -5.59 16.07 4.08
N LEU A 10 -6.87 16.42 4.17
CA LEU A 10 -7.83 15.67 4.99
C LEU A 10 -7.93 14.22 4.52
N GLY A 11 -8.00 13.97 3.21
CA GLY A 11 -8.01 12.64 2.64
C GLY A 11 -6.76 11.82 3.00
N LEU A 12 -5.57 12.43 2.91
CA LEU A 12 -4.32 11.77 3.31
C LEU A 12 -4.27 11.43 4.80
N LEU A 13 -4.69 12.37 5.66
CA LEU A 13 -4.70 12.15 7.11
C LEU A 13 -5.71 11.08 7.52
N LEU A 14 -6.91 11.10 6.96
CA LEU A 14 -7.93 10.07 7.20
C LEU A 14 -7.48 8.70 6.68
N GLY A 15 -6.89 8.65 5.49
CA GLY A 15 -6.33 7.42 4.92
C GLY A 15 -5.22 6.83 5.79
N LEU A 16 -4.27 7.67 6.23
CA LEU A 16 -3.17 7.26 7.10
C LEU A 16 -3.69 6.76 8.46
N THR A 17 -4.54 7.54 9.13
CA THR A 17 -5.06 7.19 10.46
C THR A 17 -5.96 5.95 10.41
N GLY A 18 -6.83 5.83 9.41
CA GLY A 18 -7.65 4.64 9.18
C GLY A 18 -6.81 3.40 8.88
N GLY A 19 -5.77 3.53 8.04
CA GLY A 19 -4.83 2.45 7.73
C GLY A 19 -4.06 1.98 8.96
N LEU A 20 -3.52 2.91 9.76
CA LEU A 20 -2.83 2.60 11.01
C LEU A 20 -3.75 1.94 12.04
N PHE A 21 -4.98 2.44 12.17
CA PHE A 21 -5.98 1.84 13.05
C PHE A 21 -6.32 0.41 12.62
N GLY A 22 -6.57 0.19 11.32
CA GLY A 22 -6.85 -1.14 10.77
C GLY A 22 -5.68 -2.11 10.99
N LEU A 23 -4.44 -1.68 10.76
CA LEU A 23 -3.24 -2.47 11.00
C LEU A 23 -3.11 -2.85 12.49
N TRP A 24 -3.25 -1.87 13.39
CA TRP A 24 -3.16 -2.08 14.83
C TRP A 24 -4.26 -3.03 15.33
N TRP A 25 -5.52 -2.76 14.97
CA TRP A 25 -6.67 -3.55 15.40
C TRP A 25 -6.61 -4.98 14.86
N GLY A 26 -6.28 -5.15 13.57
CA GLY A 26 -6.11 -6.46 12.95
C GLY A 26 -5.02 -7.29 13.62
N ARG A 27 -3.87 -6.68 13.92
CA ARG A 27 -2.79 -7.35 14.66
C ARG A 27 -3.18 -7.70 16.09
N LYS A 28 -3.89 -6.82 16.79
CA LYS A 28 -4.42 -7.09 18.13
C LYS A 28 -5.33 -8.32 18.11
N LYS A 29 -6.26 -8.40 17.15
CA LYS A 29 -7.15 -9.55 16.99
C LYS A 29 -6.43 -10.82 16.59
N ALA A 30 -5.40 -10.74 15.75
CA ALA A 30 -4.56 -11.88 15.42
C ALA A 30 -3.81 -12.39 16.67
N ALA A 31 -3.27 -11.48 17.50
CA ALA A 31 -2.58 -11.84 18.73
C ALA A 31 -3.49 -12.56 19.73
N GLU A 32 -4.71 -12.06 19.92
CA GLU A 32 -5.74 -12.67 20.78
C GLU A 32 -6.05 -14.14 20.37
N ASN A 33 -5.87 -14.47 19.09
CA ASN A 33 -6.11 -15.82 18.53
C ASN A 33 -4.82 -16.59 18.22
N ARG A 34 -3.65 -16.17 18.76
CA ARG A 34 -2.34 -16.79 18.52
C ARG A 34 -1.93 -16.83 17.03
N GLY A 35 -2.50 -15.96 16.19
CA GLY A 35 -2.24 -15.87 14.76
C GLY A 35 -1.03 -15.02 14.37
N LEU A 36 -0.25 -14.53 15.33
CA LEU A 36 1.05 -13.87 15.08
C LEU A 36 2.19 -14.88 15.20
N ASP A 37 2.14 -15.92 14.38
CA ASP A 37 3.05 -17.05 14.39
C ASP A 37 4.14 -16.95 13.28
N GLU A 38 4.89 -18.03 13.10
CA GLU A 38 5.89 -18.13 12.03
C GLU A 38 5.27 -18.01 10.63
N ARG A 39 4.04 -18.52 10.45
CA ARG A 39 3.30 -18.40 9.19
C ARG A 39 2.95 -16.95 8.90
N TYR A 40 2.44 -16.20 9.88
CA TYR A 40 2.22 -14.76 9.75
C TYR A 40 3.49 -14.00 9.36
N THR A 41 4.61 -14.33 10.00
CA THR A 41 5.91 -13.69 9.70
C THR A 41 6.39 -13.99 8.28
N SER A 42 6.24 -15.25 7.83
CA SER A 42 6.57 -15.67 6.47
C SER A 42 5.67 -15.01 5.42
N ILE A 43 4.36 -14.97 5.67
CA ILE A 43 3.37 -14.29 4.80
C ILE A 43 3.71 -12.81 4.69
N THR A 44 3.91 -12.13 5.82
CA THR A 44 4.16 -10.69 5.86
C THR A 44 5.44 -10.33 5.09
N THR A 45 6.52 -11.10 5.30
CA THR A 45 7.80 -10.89 4.60
C THR A 45 7.64 -11.06 3.09
N LYS A 46 6.97 -12.13 2.66
CA LYS A 46 6.72 -12.40 1.24
C LYS A 46 5.80 -11.35 0.60
N ALA A 47 4.74 -10.94 1.31
CA ALA A 47 3.80 -9.94 0.85
C ALA A 47 4.47 -8.57 0.69
N PHE A 48 5.31 -8.16 1.65
CA PHE A 48 6.07 -6.92 1.56
C PHE A 48 7.07 -6.94 0.40
N ALA A 49 7.82 -8.03 0.23
CA ALA A 49 8.72 -8.19 -0.91
C ALA A 49 7.97 -8.15 -2.25
N ASN A 50 6.77 -8.75 -2.33
CA ASN A 50 5.96 -8.72 -3.55
C ASN A 50 5.39 -7.33 -3.84
N ALA A 51 4.96 -6.59 -2.81
CA ALA A 51 4.50 -5.21 -2.95
C ALA A 51 5.59 -4.30 -3.53
N TRP A 52 6.84 -4.44 -3.09
CA TRP A 52 7.97 -3.71 -3.67
C TRP A 52 8.23 -4.05 -5.13
N LYS A 53 8.11 -5.33 -5.52
CA LYS A 53 8.22 -5.71 -6.93
C LYS A 53 7.13 -5.07 -7.78
N ILE A 54 5.88 -5.11 -7.31
CA ILE A 54 4.73 -4.48 -8.00
C ILE A 54 4.96 -2.96 -8.11
N THR A 55 5.41 -2.32 -7.04
CA THR A 55 5.71 -0.88 -7.02
C THR A 55 6.82 -0.52 -7.99
N LEU A 56 7.87 -1.35 -8.08
CA LEU A 56 8.95 -1.17 -9.04
C LEU A 56 8.44 -1.22 -10.48
N VAL A 57 7.58 -2.18 -10.80
CA VAL A 57 6.93 -2.26 -12.12
C VAL A 57 6.12 -0.99 -12.40
N ALA A 58 5.34 -0.51 -11.43
CA ALA A 58 4.57 0.72 -11.58
C ALA A 58 5.45 1.95 -11.84
N MET A 59 6.57 2.09 -11.12
CA MET A 59 7.54 3.17 -11.35
C MET A 59 8.08 3.13 -12.79
N TYR A 60 8.43 1.96 -13.32
CA TYR A 60 8.86 1.84 -14.72
C TYR A 60 7.76 2.24 -15.71
N ILE A 61 6.51 1.91 -15.44
CA ILE A 61 5.36 2.31 -16.29
C ILE A 61 5.21 3.84 -16.28
N GLU A 62 5.29 4.49 -15.12
CA GLU A 62 5.24 5.95 -15.00
C GLU A 62 6.40 6.62 -15.74
N PHE A 63 7.62 6.08 -15.64
CA PHE A 63 8.75 6.57 -16.44
C PHE A 63 8.52 6.44 -17.94
N ILE A 64 7.92 5.34 -18.41
CA ILE A 64 7.56 5.17 -19.82
C ILE A 64 6.56 6.25 -20.24
N PHE A 65 5.54 6.54 -19.42
CA PHE A 65 4.59 7.63 -19.72
C PHE A 65 5.28 8.98 -19.85
N VAL A 66 6.20 9.31 -18.94
CA VAL A 66 6.97 10.56 -19.03
C VAL A 66 7.82 10.60 -20.31
N ILE A 67 8.48 9.50 -20.69
CA ILE A 67 9.27 9.42 -21.93
C ILE A 67 8.39 9.59 -23.18
N LEU A 68 7.14 9.11 -23.14
CA LEU A 68 6.16 9.30 -24.20
C LEU A 68 5.57 10.72 -24.25
N GLY A 69 6.00 11.61 -23.35
CA GLY A 69 5.60 13.02 -23.33
C GLY A 69 4.38 13.33 -22.47
N LEU A 70 3.96 12.42 -21.59
CA LEU A 70 2.91 12.72 -20.61
C LEU A 70 3.49 13.56 -19.45
N GLU A 71 2.87 14.70 -19.19
CA GLU A 71 3.18 15.54 -18.03
C GLU A 71 2.42 15.00 -16.81
N LEU A 72 3.11 14.27 -15.93
CA LEU A 72 2.55 13.76 -14.68
C LEU A 72 2.90 14.70 -13.53
N ALA A 73 1.88 15.17 -12.81
CA ALA A 73 2.10 15.96 -11.61
C ALA A 73 2.63 15.08 -10.46
N ALA A 74 3.44 15.66 -9.57
CA ALA A 74 4.02 14.92 -8.45
C ALA A 74 2.95 14.24 -7.56
N VAL A 75 1.79 14.86 -7.40
CA VAL A 75 0.67 14.29 -6.63
C VAL A 75 0.08 13.04 -7.30
N GLU A 76 0.05 13.00 -8.63
CA GLU A 76 -0.49 11.88 -9.40
C GLU A 76 0.45 10.68 -9.32
N VAL A 77 1.75 10.93 -9.49
CA VAL A 77 2.83 9.94 -9.33
C VAL A 77 2.81 9.36 -7.92
N LEU A 78 2.91 10.20 -6.89
CA LEU A 78 2.97 9.72 -5.51
C LEU A 78 1.67 9.05 -5.07
N GLY A 79 0.51 9.57 -5.49
CA GLY A 79 -0.80 8.99 -5.19
C GLY A 79 -0.95 7.61 -5.82
N THR A 80 -0.59 7.47 -7.10
CA THR A 80 -0.68 6.21 -7.84
C THR A 80 0.27 5.17 -7.25
N LEU A 81 1.53 5.52 -7.01
CA LEU A 81 2.50 4.63 -6.37
C LEU A 81 2.06 4.20 -4.98
N MET A 82 1.51 5.11 -4.17
CA MET A 82 1.00 4.79 -2.84
C MET A 82 -0.16 3.78 -2.90
N ILE A 83 -1.15 4.01 -3.77
CA ILE A 83 -2.29 3.11 -3.93
C ILE A 83 -1.82 1.73 -4.41
N ILE A 84 -0.96 1.68 -5.44
CA ILE A 84 -0.44 0.43 -5.98
C ILE A 84 0.35 -0.34 -4.92
N HIS A 85 1.18 0.34 -4.13
CA HIS A 85 1.95 -0.29 -3.06
C HIS A 85 1.04 -0.90 -1.98
N LEU A 86 0.08 -0.12 -1.48
CA LEU A 86 -0.83 -0.55 -0.42
C LEU A 86 -1.74 -1.70 -0.88
N VAL A 87 -2.32 -1.60 -2.08
CA VAL A 87 -3.17 -2.63 -2.67
C VAL A 87 -2.35 -3.88 -3.00
N GLY A 88 -1.16 -3.71 -3.58
CA GLY A 88 -0.23 -4.81 -3.89
C GLY A 88 0.18 -5.58 -2.63
N TRP A 89 0.46 -4.87 -1.54
CA TRP A 89 0.72 -5.48 -0.23
C TRP A 89 -0.51 -6.23 0.31
N ALA A 90 -1.69 -5.60 0.34
CA ALA A 90 -2.92 -6.19 0.86
C ALA A 90 -3.34 -7.45 0.07
N ILE A 91 -3.33 -7.40 -1.26
CA ILE A 91 -3.63 -8.56 -2.12
C ILE A 91 -2.60 -9.67 -1.89
N SER A 92 -1.31 -9.32 -1.75
CA SER A 92 -0.27 -10.33 -1.49
C SER A 92 -0.44 -11.00 -0.13
N MET A 93 -0.85 -10.27 0.91
CA MET A 93 -1.19 -10.84 2.22
C MET A 93 -2.30 -11.89 2.09
N VAL A 94 -3.37 -11.56 1.36
CA VAL A 94 -4.49 -12.48 1.11
C VAL A 94 -4.04 -13.70 0.29
N TYR A 95 -3.29 -13.47 -0.78
CA TYR A 95 -2.77 -14.54 -1.64
C TYR A 95 -1.91 -15.55 -0.86
N TYR A 96 -0.93 -15.08 -0.09
CA TYR A 96 -0.06 -15.99 0.67
C TYR A 96 -0.78 -16.67 1.82
N ASN A 97 -1.84 -16.08 2.38
CA ASN A 97 -2.69 -16.74 3.37
C ASN A 97 -3.48 -17.93 2.78
N PHE A 98 -3.84 -17.91 1.51
CA PHE A 98 -4.48 -19.06 0.85
C PHE A 98 -3.48 -20.08 0.30
N LYS A 99 -2.26 -19.63 -0.01
CA LYS A 99 -1.23 -20.48 -0.64
C LYS A 99 -0.42 -21.32 0.35
N LEU A 100 -0.09 -20.77 1.53
CA LEU A 100 0.72 -21.42 2.57
C LEU A 100 -0.18 -22.04 3.62
#